data_AF-A0A1G2FA85-F1
#
_entry.id   AF-A0A1G2FA85-F1
#
_cell.length_a   1.000
_cell.length_b   1.000
_cell.length_c   1.000
_cell.angle_alpha   90.00
_cell.angle_beta   90.00
_cell.angle_gamma   90.00
#
_symmetry.space_group_name_H-M   'P 1'
#
loop_
_entity.id
_entity.type
_entity.pdbx_description
1 polymer ?
#
loop_
_entity_poly.entity_id
_entity_poly.type
_entity_poly.pdbx_seq_one_letter_code
_entity_poly.pdbx_strand_id
1 'polypeptide(L)'
;MRDTLKNGFTLTEILVVIAIIGILATVVLVGVNTAREKANIAKAKSEINQIRTVVEMLNLDSSEWPGHQPPDIICTSSCDDNELFLNAADAGLRQQDAGQNYLNWAGPYLPVDPIDPWGNPYFFDTDYDLTIG
;
A
#
# COMPACT_ATOMS: atom_id res chain seq x y z
N MET A 1 36.55 -32.24 -49.97
CA MET A 1 37.44 -31.89 -48.85
C MET A 1 36.78 -30.74 -48.09
N ARG A 2 36.26 -30.98 -46.89
CA ARG A 2 35.71 -29.95 -46.00
C ARG A 2 36.05 -30.39 -44.58
N ASP A 3 37.18 -29.89 -44.07
CA ASP A 3 37.51 -30.02 -42.66
C ASP A 3 36.59 -29.08 -41.88
N THR A 4 35.56 -29.64 -41.25
CA THR A 4 34.75 -28.93 -40.27
C THR A 4 35.60 -28.76 -39.02
N LEU A 5 36.22 -27.58 -38.85
CA LEU A 5 36.87 -27.17 -37.61
C LEU A 5 35.87 -27.30 -36.46
N LYS A 6 36.03 -28.34 -35.64
CA LYS A 6 35.27 -28.51 -34.40
C LYS A 6 35.89 -27.59 -33.35
N ASN A 7 35.26 -26.44 -33.10
CA ASN A 7 35.64 -25.55 -32.01
C ASN A 7 35.22 -26.20 -30.68
N GLY A 8 36.21 -26.62 -29.87
CA GLY A 8 35.99 -27.15 -28.53
C GLY A 8 35.96 -26.04 -27.49
N PHE A 9 35.03 -26.09 -26.55
CA PHE A 9 34.96 -25.19 -25.40
C PHE A 9 36.08 -25.53 -24.41
N THR A 10 36.85 -24.53 -23.95
CA THR A 10 37.86 -24.75 -22.91
C THR A 10 37.26 -24.63 -21.51
N LEU A 11 37.81 -25.37 -20.54
CA LEU A 11 37.41 -25.25 -19.13
C LEU A 11 37.68 -23.84 -18.58
N THR A 12 38.75 -23.20 -19.07
CA THR A 12 39.12 -21.83 -18.70
C THR A 12 38.11 -20.80 -19.19
N GLU A 13 37.50 -21.00 -20.37
CA GLU A 13 36.44 -20.12 -20.86
C GLU A 13 35.18 -20.20 -20.00
N ILE A 14 34.76 -21.40 -19.59
CA ILE A 14 33.62 -21.54 -18.67
C ILE A 14 33.93 -20.92 -17.31
N LEU A 15 35.15 -21.09 -16.80
CA LEU A 15 35.57 -20.55 -15.50
C LEU A 15 35.54 -19.01 -15.47
N VAL A 16 36.06 -18.36 -16.52
CA VAL A 16 36.03 -16.89 -16.61
C VAL A 16 34.60 -16.37 -16.73
N VAL A 17 33.74 -17.07 -17.48
CA VAL A 17 32.33 -16.66 -17.66
C VAL A 17 31.57 -16.70 -16.35
N ILE A 18 31.67 -17.77 -15.56
CA ILE A 18 30.98 -17.86 -14.26
C ILE A 18 31.53 -16.84 -13.26
N ALA A 19 32.83 -16.51 -13.32
CA ALA A 19 33.43 -15.48 -12.49
C ALA A 19 32.86 -14.09 -12.81
N ILE A 20 32.72 -13.75 -14.10
CA ILE A 20 32.13 -12.47 -14.54
C ILE A 20 30.64 -12.40 -14.16
N ILE A 21 29.88 -13.48 -14.38
CA ILE A 21 28.45 -13.53 -14.01
C ILE A 21 28.29 -13.35 -12.50
N GLY A 22 29.15 -13.96 -11.67
CA GLY A 22 29.13 -13.80 -10.21
C GLY A 22 29.32 -12.35 -9.77
N ILE A 23 30.25 -11.62 -10.39
CA ILE A 23 30.48 -10.20 -10.08
C ILE A 23 29.27 -9.36 -10.50
N LEU A 24 28.78 -9.53 -11.73
CA LEU A 24 27.64 -8.77 -12.25
C LEU A 24 26.35 -9.03 -11.46
N ALA A 25 26.11 -10.26 -11.02
CA ALA A 25 24.92 -10.63 -10.26
C ALA A 25 24.78 -9.85 -8.93
N THR A 26 25.90 -9.56 -8.26
CA THR A 26 25.87 -8.82 -6.97
C THR A 26 25.46 -7.36 -7.14
N VAL A 27 25.89 -6.70 -8.23
CA VAL A 27 25.58 -5.29 -8.52
C VAL A 27 24.09 -5.10 -8.84
N VAL A 28 23.49 -6.05 -9.59
CA VAL A 28 22.08 -5.97 -9.98
C VAL A 28 21.14 -6.02 -8.78
N LEU A 29 21.48 -6.79 -7.74
CA LEU A 29 20.62 -6.97 -6.56
C LEU A 29 20.37 -5.66 -5.79
N VAL A 30 21.39 -4.80 -5.67
CA VAL A 30 21.28 -3.52 -4.96
C VAL A 30 20.31 -2.57 -5.68
N GLY A 31 20.33 -2.56 -7.01
CA GLY A 31 19.46 -1.70 -7.82
C GLY A 31 17.97 -2.08 -7.72
N VAL A 32 17.65 -3.38 -7.68
CA VAL A 32 16.27 -3.88 -7.67
C VAL A 32 15.54 -3.50 -6.38
N ASN A 33 16.21 -3.53 -5.22
CA ASN A 33 15.58 -3.21 -3.94
C ASN A 33 15.07 -1.75 -3.90
N THR A 34 15.88 -0.80 -4.38
CA THR A 34 15.47 0.62 -4.41
C THR A 34 14.34 0.90 -5.40
N ALA A 35 14.30 0.19 -6.53
CA ALA A 35 13.24 0.31 -7.51
C ALA A 35 11.90 -0.24 -6.98
N ARG A 36 11.94 -1.37 -6.26
CA ARG A 36 10.75 -1.94 -5.59
C ARG A 36 10.19 -1.00 -4.54
N GLU A 37 11.04 -0.41 -3.71
CA GLU A 37 10.61 0.53 -2.67
C GLU A 37 9.92 1.76 -3.27
N LYS A 38 10.48 2.35 -4.33
CA LYS A 38 9.84 3.46 -5.05
C LYS A 38 8.49 3.07 -5.64
N ALA A 39 8.38 1.86 -6.19
CA ALA A 39 7.12 1.35 -6.73
C ALA A 39 6.07 1.14 -5.63
N ASN A 40 6.48 0.62 -4.46
CA ASN A 40 5.62 0.46 -3.30
C ASN A 40 5.09 1.82 -2.80
N ILE A 41 5.97 2.82 -2.61
CA ILE A 41 5.54 4.17 -2.19
C ILE A 41 4.56 4.79 -3.20
N ALA A 42 4.83 4.66 -4.50
CA ALA A 42 3.94 5.17 -5.54
C ALA A 42 2.57 4.47 -5.54
N LYS A 43 2.56 3.14 -5.33
CA LYS A 43 1.33 2.35 -5.18
C LYS A 43 0.52 2.79 -3.96
N ALA A 44 1.17 2.87 -2.79
CA ALA A 44 0.53 3.30 -1.55
C ALA A 44 -0.09 4.71 -1.67
N LYS A 45 0.60 5.65 -2.33
CA LYS A 45 0.06 6.99 -2.60
C LYS A 45 -1.18 6.95 -3.49
N SER A 46 -1.20 6.08 -4.49
CA SER A 46 -2.36 5.89 -5.36
C SER A 46 -3.54 5.27 -4.61
N GLU A 47 -3.29 4.35 -3.68
CA GLU A 47 -4.31 3.71 -2.83
C GLU A 47 -4.90 4.72 -1.84
N ILE A 48 -4.07 5.54 -1.19
CA ILE A 48 -4.53 6.63 -0.30
C ILE A 48 -5.44 7.62 -1.04
N ASN A 49 -5.14 7.97 -2.30
CA ASN A 49 -6.01 8.85 -3.08
C ASN A 49 -7.38 8.22 -3.35
N GLN A 50 -7.43 6.91 -3.62
CA GLN A 50 -8.70 6.19 -3.78
C GLN A 50 -9.48 6.15 -2.47
N ILE A 51 -8.77 5.88 -1.36
CA ILE A 51 -9.32 5.91 0.01
C ILE A 51 -9.95 7.28 0.30
N ARG A 52 -9.26 8.38 -0.03
CA ARG A 52 -9.81 9.73 0.13
C ARG A 52 -11.13 9.89 -0.62
N THR A 53 -11.19 9.48 -1.88
CA THR A 53 -12.42 9.58 -2.69
C THR A 53 -13.58 8.78 -2.09
N VAL A 54 -13.33 7.58 -1.55
CA VAL A 54 -14.40 6.77 -0.93
C VAL A 54 -14.86 7.33 0.41
N VAL A 55 -13.95 7.93 1.19
CA VAL A 55 -14.30 8.65 2.43
C VAL A 55 -15.14 9.88 2.11
N GLU A 56 -14.80 10.61 1.05
CA GLU A 56 -15.60 11.73 0.56
C GLU A 56 -17.00 11.26 0.12
N MET A 57 -17.13 10.11 -0.55
CA MET A 57 -18.44 9.53 -0.90
C MET A 57 -19.27 9.16 0.34
N LEU A 58 -18.66 8.54 1.35
CA LEU A 58 -19.33 8.24 2.62
C LEU A 58 -19.87 9.54 3.26
N ASN A 59 -19.05 10.59 3.29
CA ASN A 59 -19.46 11.89 3.83
C ASN A 59 -20.59 12.54 3.01
N LEU A 60 -20.56 12.43 1.68
CA LEU A 60 -21.64 12.96 0.83
C LEU A 60 -22.99 12.27 1.11
N ASP A 61 -22.97 10.98 1.45
CA ASP A 61 -24.19 10.22 1.72
C ASP A 61 -24.66 10.39 3.17
N SER A 62 -23.76 10.21 4.14
CA SER A 62 -24.07 10.12 5.56
C SER A 62 -23.82 11.39 6.36
N SER A 63 -23.14 12.39 5.78
CA SER A 63 -22.63 13.58 6.48
C SER A 63 -21.67 13.25 7.63
N GLU A 64 -21.10 12.04 7.62
CA GLU A 64 -20.20 11.50 8.62
C GLU A 64 -18.94 10.95 7.94
N TRP A 65 -17.85 10.97 8.69
CA TRP A 65 -16.58 10.34 8.36
C TRP A 65 -16.49 8.96 9.01
N PRO A 66 -15.54 8.11 8.58
CA PRO A 66 -15.29 6.83 9.22
C PRO A 66 -15.21 6.98 10.75
N GLY A 67 -15.96 6.16 11.47
CA GLY A 67 -16.03 6.16 12.94
C GLY A 67 -17.17 7.02 13.51
N HIS A 68 -18.19 7.35 12.71
CA HIS A 68 -19.32 8.21 13.10
C HIS A 68 -18.87 9.59 13.62
N GLN A 69 -17.82 10.12 13.00
CA GLN A 69 -17.29 11.43 13.35
C GLN A 69 -17.74 12.47 12.33
N PRO A 70 -18.03 13.71 12.74
CA PRO A 70 -18.30 14.78 11.78
C PRO A 70 -17.02 15.24 11.07
N PRO A 71 -17.14 15.78 9.84
CA PRO A 71 -16.04 16.49 9.18
C PRO A 71 -15.56 17.63 10.09
N ASP A 72 -14.26 17.80 10.26
CA ASP A 72 -13.62 18.92 10.97
C ASP A 72 -13.61 18.89 12.52
N ILE A 73 -13.96 17.77 13.16
CA ILE A 73 -13.65 17.61 14.60
C ILE A 73 -12.32 16.87 14.75
N ILE A 74 -11.31 17.61 15.22
CA ILE A 74 -10.10 17.03 15.79
C ILE A 74 -10.45 16.50 17.17
N CYS A 75 -10.24 15.21 17.39
CA CYS A 75 -10.33 14.59 18.70
C CYS A 75 -9.29 15.23 19.64
N THR A 76 -9.69 16.06 20.61
CA THR A 76 -8.74 16.84 21.44
C THR A 76 -8.60 16.40 22.89
N SER A 77 -9.43 15.47 23.40
CA SER A 77 -9.38 15.13 24.84
C SER A 77 -9.99 13.80 25.29
N SER A 78 -10.41 12.91 24.39
CA SER A 78 -11.03 11.62 24.81
C SER A 78 -10.87 10.46 23.84
N CYS A 79 -9.92 10.56 22.90
CA CYS A 79 -9.74 9.56 21.84
C CYS A 79 -8.40 8.86 22.06
N ASP A 80 -8.29 8.10 23.15
CA ASP A 80 -7.06 7.40 23.57
C ASP A 80 -6.67 6.21 22.66
N ASP A 81 -7.43 5.95 21.58
CA ASP A 81 -7.16 4.96 20.53
C ASP A 81 -7.94 5.38 19.25
N ASN A 82 -7.56 6.48 18.62
CA ASN A 82 -8.30 7.07 17.49
C ASN A 82 -7.89 6.51 16.10
N GLU A 83 -7.06 5.47 16.07
CA GLU A 83 -6.72 4.75 14.85
C GLU A 83 -7.86 3.81 14.44
N LEU A 84 -8.69 4.27 13.51
CA LEU A 84 -9.78 3.48 12.98
C LEU A 84 -9.33 2.69 11.76
N PHE A 85 -9.23 1.36 11.88
CA PHE A 85 -8.87 0.54 10.73
C PHE A 85 -9.96 0.59 9.64
N LEU A 86 -9.57 0.88 8.40
CA LEU A 86 -10.51 1.07 7.29
C LEU A 86 -11.22 -0.21 6.82
N ASN A 87 -10.72 -1.36 7.24
CA ASN A 87 -11.35 -2.65 7.00
C ASN A 87 -12.39 -3.03 8.06
N ALA A 88 -12.49 -2.27 9.16
CA ALA A 88 -13.46 -2.52 10.21
C ALA A 88 -14.85 -1.96 9.83
N ALA A 89 -15.90 -2.52 10.43
CA ALA A 89 -17.29 -2.21 10.05
C ALA A 89 -17.71 -0.80 10.52
N ASP A 90 -17.18 -0.38 11.67
CA ASP A 90 -17.25 0.99 12.22
C ASP A 90 -16.66 2.05 11.28
N ALA A 91 -15.79 1.71 10.34
CA ALA A 91 -15.32 2.63 9.30
C ALA A 91 -16.37 2.95 8.22
N GLY A 92 -17.44 2.17 8.08
CA GLY A 92 -18.51 2.45 7.12
C GLY A 92 -18.14 2.28 5.64
N LEU A 93 -16.88 1.97 5.30
CA LEU A 93 -16.42 1.92 3.91
C LEU A 93 -16.75 0.61 3.20
N ARG A 94 -16.76 -0.52 3.93
CA ARG A 94 -17.01 -1.86 3.37
C ARG A 94 -18.35 -2.45 3.78
N GLN A 95 -18.86 -2.04 4.93
CA GLN A 95 -20.12 -2.51 5.49
C GLN A 95 -20.65 -1.42 6.41
N GLN A 96 -21.96 -1.40 6.63
CA GLN A 96 -22.53 -0.63 7.74
C GLN A 96 -22.08 -1.22 9.08
N ASP A 97 -21.85 -0.35 10.05
CA ASP A 97 -21.61 -0.77 11.43
C ASP A 97 -22.89 -1.37 12.03
N ALA A 98 -22.71 -2.45 12.81
CA ALA A 98 -23.81 -3.14 13.46
C ALA A 98 -24.28 -2.42 14.74
N GLY A 99 -23.43 -1.56 15.32
CA GLY A 99 -23.72 -0.81 16.55
C GLY A 99 -24.39 0.54 16.31
N GLN A 100 -23.94 1.28 15.30
CA GLN A 100 -24.49 2.55 14.84
C GLN A 100 -24.58 2.54 13.31
N ASN A 101 -25.72 2.93 12.73
CA ASN A 101 -25.88 2.91 11.27
C ASN A 101 -25.58 4.29 10.69
N TYR A 102 -24.72 4.35 9.69
CA TYR A 102 -24.55 5.51 8.82
C TYR A 102 -25.88 5.86 8.11
N LEU A 103 -26.34 7.10 8.29
CA LEU A 103 -27.56 7.59 7.64
C LEU A 103 -27.39 7.60 6.12
N ASN A 104 -28.41 7.21 5.36
CA ASN A 104 -28.41 7.20 3.87
C ASN A 104 -27.23 6.46 3.21
N TRP A 105 -26.55 5.56 3.93
CA TRP A 105 -25.43 4.81 3.40
C TRP A 105 -25.78 4.08 2.10
N ALA A 106 -25.03 4.36 1.04
CA ALA A 106 -25.22 3.81 -0.30
C ALA A 106 -24.09 2.83 -0.70
N GLY A 107 -23.23 2.47 0.27
CA GLY A 107 -22.08 1.60 0.06
C GLY A 107 -22.42 0.15 -0.33
N PRO A 108 -21.41 -0.74 -0.43
CA PRO A 108 -20.03 -0.55 0.00
C PRO A 108 -19.22 0.35 -0.95
N TYR A 109 -18.42 1.26 -0.37
CA TYR A 109 -17.57 2.18 -1.12
C TYR A 109 -16.21 1.58 -1.49
N LEU A 110 -15.73 0.61 -0.69
CA LEU A 110 -14.52 -0.16 -0.97
C LEU A 110 -14.87 -1.59 -1.42
N PRO A 111 -14.36 -2.03 -2.59
CA PRO A 111 -14.62 -3.38 -3.10
C PRO A 111 -13.82 -4.47 -2.38
N VAL A 112 -12.64 -4.14 -1.83
CA VAL A 112 -11.70 -5.06 -1.18
C VAL A 112 -11.04 -4.35 0.00
N ASP A 113 -10.57 -5.12 0.99
CA ASP A 113 -9.77 -4.61 2.09
C ASP A 113 -8.51 -3.90 1.58
N PRO A 114 -8.32 -2.61 1.91
CA PRO A 114 -7.14 -1.89 1.49
C PRO A 114 -5.97 -2.32 2.37
N ILE A 115 -4.99 -2.98 1.76
CA ILE A 115 -3.73 -3.40 2.40
C ILE A 115 -2.60 -2.67 1.68
N ASP A 116 -1.72 -2.05 2.44
CA ASP A 116 -0.55 -1.37 1.91
C ASP A 116 0.42 -2.37 1.23
N PRO A 117 1.39 -1.89 0.44
CA PRO A 117 2.38 -2.75 -0.21
C PRO A 117 3.30 -3.53 0.73
N TRP A 118 3.30 -3.21 2.03
CA TRP A 118 4.07 -3.87 3.08
C TRP A 118 3.25 -4.89 3.88
N GLY A 119 1.94 -5.01 3.62
CA GLY A 119 1.05 -5.98 4.23
C GLY A 119 0.23 -5.46 5.42
N ASN A 120 0.26 -4.16 5.71
CA ASN A 120 -0.50 -3.57 6.82
C ASN A 120 -1.84 -2.99 6.33
N PRO A 121 -2.91 -3.06 7.14
CA PRO A 121 -4.16 -2.38 6.84
C PRO A 121 -3.98 -0.86 6.96
N TYR A 122 -4.74 -0.12 6.14
CA TYR A 122 -4.85 1.32 6.34
C TYR A 122 -5.72 1.63 7.55
N PHE A 123 -5.34 2.68 8.28
CA PHE A 123 -6.14 3.27 9.35
C PHE A 123 -6.44 4.73 9.03
N PHE A 124 -7.56 5.20 9.55
CA PHE A 124 -7.94 6.60 9.57
C PHE A 124 -7.60 7.18 10.93
N ASP A 125 -6.87 8.29 10.91
CA ASP A 125 -6.44 9.00 12.09
C ASP A 125 -7.10 10.39 12.10
N THR A 126 -7.80 10.67 13.18
CA THR A 126 -8.72 11.80 13.33
C THR A 126 -8.06 13.00 14.00
N ASP A 127 -6.94 12.79 14.69
CA ASP A 127 -6.19 13.83 15.40
C ASP A 127 -4.77 14.04 14.89
N TYR A 128 -4.43 13.47 13.73
CA TYR A 128 -3.10 13.55 13.12
C TYR A 128 -2.51 14.96 13.18
N ASP A 129 -1.62 15.17 14.15
CA ASP A 129 -1.01 16.47 14.42
C ASP A 129 0.32 16.60 13.66
N LEU A 130 0.35 17.51 12.69
CA LEU A 130 1.55 17.87 11.96
C LEU A 130 2.48 18.82 12.75
N THR A 131 2.11 19.24 13.96
CA THR A 131 2.82 20.30 14.71
C THR A 131 3.90 19.81 15.67
N ILE A 132 4.19 18.52 15.75
CA ILE A 132 5.30 17.99 16.55
C ILE A 132 6.50 17.69 15.65
N GLY A 133 7.28 18.73 15.37
CA GLY A 133 8.60 18.68 14.73
C GLY A 133 9.60 19.57 15.45
#